data_AF-A0A2E9VFL3-F1
#
_entry.id   AF-A0A2E9VFL3-F1
#
_cell.length_a   1.000
_cell.length_b   1.000
_cell.length_c   1.000
_cell.angle_alpha   90.00
_cell.angle_beta   90.00
_cell.angle_gamma   90.00
#
_symmetry.space_group_name_H-M   'P 1'
#
loop_
_entity.id
_entity.type
_entity.pdbx_description
1 polymer ?
#
loop_
_entity_poly.entity_id
_entity_poly.type
_entity_poly.pdbx_seq_one_letter_code
_entity_poly.pdbx_strand_id
1 'polypeptide(L)'
;MNERENSFFKLALKAEALLLGDFTLKSGRKSPYFFNISALFDLGFINKLSNLYADLIDEEELEFEVIFGPAYKGIPLAAAVASTLTHRTSEPISICFDRKEEKDHGEGGKIVGNVKGKKVLILDDVLTAGTALNQSIDLVKEYGGQVVSSVVALDREEAVEGKLARDLIRERTSSDVRSLATISHLVDFFYQSNKAHEAELIKEYLSKQ
;
A
#
# COMPACT_ATOMS: atom_id res chain seq x y z
N MET A 1 1.27 -1.08 -19.30
CA MET A 1 0.62 -1.82 -18.21
C MET A 1 0.97 -3.30 -18.30
N ASN A 2 1.45 -3.89 -17.21
CA ASN A 2 1.82 -5.31 -17.10
C ASN A 2 0.61 -6.19 -16.65
N GLU A 3 0.83 -7.49 -16.53
CA GLU A 3 -0.22 -8.46 -16.14
C GLU A 3 -0.69 -8.28 -14.69
N ARG A 4 0.22 -7.95 -13.76
CA ARG A 4 -0.08 -7.71 -12.34
C ARG A 4 -1.01 -6.51 -12.17
N GLU A 5 -0.70 -5.39 -12.82
CA GLU A 5 -1.52 -4.17 -12.81
C GLU A 5 -2.92 -4.43 -13.36
N ASN A 6 -3.02 -5.13 -14.50
CA ASN A 6 -4.30 -5.56 -15.07
C ASN A 6 -5.10 -6.43 -14.10
N SER A 7 -4.45 -7.40 -13.47
CA SER A 7 -5.07 -8.32 -12.52
C SER A 7 -5.54 -7.60 -11.26
N PHE A 8 -4.75 -6.65 -10.77
CA PHE A 8 -5.11 -5.79 -9.64
C PHE A 8 -6.36 -4.96 -9.94
N PHE A 9 -6.44 -4.25 -11.07
CA PHE A 9 -7.62 -3.44 -11.38
C PHE A 9 -8.87 -4.27 -11.65
N LYS A 10 -8.74 -5.41 -12.35
CA LYS A 10 -9.87 -6.36 -12.51
C LYS A 10 -10.37 -6.84 -11.16
N LEU A 11 -9.47 -7.19 -10.24
CA LEU A 11 -9.84 -7.63 -8.89
C LEU A 11 -10.48 -6.50 -8.08
N ALA A 12 -9.92 -5.29 -8.12
CA ALA A 12 -10.43 -4.13 -7.41
C ALA A 12 -11.82 -3.70 -7.89
N LEU A 13 -12.06 -3.71 -9.20
CA LEU A 13 -13.38 -3.43 -9.77
C LEU A 13 -14.39 -4.54 -9.45
N LYS A 14 -13.97 -5.81 -9.54
CA LYS A 14 -14.82 -6.96 -9.19
C LYS A 14 -15.26 -6.93 -7.73
N ALA A 15 -14.38 -6.49 -6.84
CA ALA A 15 -14.65 -6.40 -5.41
C ALA A 15 -15.32 -5.10 -4.99
N GLU A 16 -15.64 -4.20 -5.94
CA GLU A 16 -16.11 -2.84 -5.64
C GLU A 16 -15.16 -2.06 -4.70
N ALA A 17 -13.89 -2.49 -4.66
CA ALA A 17 -12.83 -1.81 -3.93
C ALA A 17 -12.36 -0.55 -4.66
N LEU A 18 -12.57 -0.49 -5.98
CA LEU A 18 -12.39 0.70 -6.80
C LEU A 18 -13.75 1.11 -7.38
N LEU A 19 -14.21 2.31 -7.05
CA LEU A 19 -15.48 2.88 -7.49
C LEU A 19 -15.24 4.15 -8.31
N LEU A 20 -16.12 4.40 -9.28
CA LEU A 20 -16.12 5.60 -10.12
C LEU A 20 -17.38 6.42 -9.84
N GLY A 21 -17.25 7.75 -9.81
CA GLY A 21 -18.33 8.67 -9.47
C GLY A 21 -17.84 9.87 -8.66
N ASP A 22 -18.75 10.64 -8.08
CA ASP A 22 -18.43 11.87 -7.37
C ASP A 22 -18.21 11.63 -5.87
N PHE A 23 -16.94 11.47 -5.48
CA PHE A 23 -16.56 11.25 -4.09
C PHE A 23 -15.99 12.50 -3.44
N THR A 24 -16.19 12.64 -2.13
CA THR A 24 -15.54 13.68 -1.32
C THR A 24 -14.54 12.99 -0.41
N LEU A 25 -13.25 13.28 -0.58
CA LEU A 25 -12.18 12.69 0.20
C LEU A 25 -12.11 13.30 1.61
N LYS A 26 -11.37 12.68 2.52
CA LYS A 26 -11.10 13.24 3.87
C LYS A 26 -10.47 14.64 3.82
N SER A 27 -9.73 14.94 2.75
CA SER A 27 -9.16 16.27 2.49
C SER A 27 -10.19 17.32 2.03
N GLY A 28 -11.45 16.92 1.80
CA GLY A 28 -12.49 17.76 1.20
C GLY A 28 -12.44 17.83 -0.33
N ARG A 29 -11.38 17.32 -0.97
CA ARG A 29 -11.25 17.30 -2.43
C ARG A 29 -12.35 16.41 -3.07
N LYS A 30 -12.87 16.87 -4.20
CA LYS A 30 -13.74 16.06 -5.07
C LYS A 30 -12.89 15.14 -5.94
N SER A 31 -13.23 13.85 -5.95
CA SER A 31 -12.49 12.81 -6.65
C SER A 31 -13.43 12.02 -7.55
N PRO A 32 -13.09 11.78 -8.83
CA PRO A 32 -13.90 10.98 -9.75
C PRO A 32 -13.83 9.47 -9.46
N TYR A 33 -13.01 9.09 -8.48
CA TYR A 33 -12.85 7.71 -8.03
C TYR A 33 -12.68 7.62 -6.52
N PHE A 34 -12.96 6.45 -5.97
CA PHE A 34 -12.69 6.10 -4.59
C PHE A 34 -12.10 4.69 -4.53
N PHE A 35 -11.10 4.50 -3.67
CA PHE A 35 -10.49 3.20 -3.45
C PHE A 35 -10.55 2.84 -1.97
N ASN A 36 -11.07 1.65 -1.68
CA ASN A 36 -11.10 1.08 -0.34
C ASN A 36 -10.75 -0.40 -0.37
N ILE A 37 -9.53 -0.71 0.01
CA ILE A 37 -9.02 -2.09 0.08
C ILE A 37 -9.87 -3.01 0.97
N SER A 38 -10.61 -2.46 1.95
CA SER A 38 -11.40 -3.27 2.88
C SER A 38 -12.49 -4.09 2.19
N ALA A 39 -12.97 -3.67 1.01
CA ALA A 39 -13.92 -4.47 0.23
C ALA A 39 -13.30 -5.79 -0.28
N LEU A 40 -11.99 -5.82 -0.52
CA LEU A 40 -11.26 -7.06 -0.86
C LEU A 40 -11.16 -8.00 0.34
N PHE A 41 -11.08 -7.48 1.56
CA PHE A 41 -11.08 -8.29 2.77
C PHE A 41 -12.46 -8.88 3.03
N ASP A 42 -13.50 -8.03 2.95
CA ASP A 42 -14.90 -8.40 3.20
C ASP A 42 -15.38 -9.50 2.26
N LEU A 43 -15.05 -9.39 0.96
CA LEU A 43 -15.42 -10.38 -0.06
C LEU A 43 -14.46 -11.59 -0.13
N GLY A 44 -13.50 -11.71 0.78
CA GLY A 44 -12.60 -12.87 0.87
C GLY A 44 -11.54 -12.96 -0.24
N PHE A 45 -11.19 -11.84 -0.88
CA PHE A 45 -10.16 -11.77 -1.93
C PHE A 45 -8.72 -11.59 -1.40
N ILE A 46 -8.52 -11.70 -0.08
CA ILE A 46 -7.21 -11.47 0.55
C ILE A 46 -6.10 -12.37 0.00
N ASN A 47 -6.40 -13.62 -0.37
CA ASN A 47 -5.41 -14.52 -0.97
C ASN A 47 -4.96 -14.04 -2.38
N LYS A 48 -5.88 -13.50 -3.18
CA LYS A 48 -5.51 -12.95 -4.50
C LYS A 48 -4.69 -11.68 -4.34
N LEU A 49 -5.09 -10.83 -3.41
CA LEU A 49 -4.36 -9.61 -3.08
C LEU A 49 -2.96 -9.93 -2.57
N SER A 50 -2.81 -10.89 -1.65
CA SER A 50 -1.50 -11.26 -1.09
C SER A 50 -0.55 -11.84 -2.14
N ASN A 51 -1.07 -12.60 -3.11
CA ASN A 51 -0.27 -13.04 -4.25
C ASN A 51 0.25 -11.86 -5.08
N LEU A 52 -0.57 -10.84 -5.37
CA LEU A 52 -0.11 -9.66 -6.13
C LEU A 52 1.00 -8.90 -5.40
N TYR A 53 0.91 -8.76 -4.07
CA TYR A 53 1.99 -8.19 -3.26
C TYR A 53 3.24 -9.06 -3.26
N ALA A 54 3.10 -10.37 -3.10
CA ALA A 54 4.22 -11.30 -3.16
C ALA A 54 4.92 -11.25 -4.53
N ASP A 55 4.16 -11.20 -5.63
CA ASP A 55 4.70 -11.08 -6.98
C ASP A 55 5.53 -9.80 -7.14
N LEU A 56 5.04 -8.65 -6.66
CA LEU A 56 5.80 -7.41 -6.69
C LEU A 56 7.07 -7.46 -5.81
N ILE A 57 6.99 -8.10 -4.64
CA ILE A 57 8.14 -8.27 -3.74
C ILE A 57 9.23 -9.13 -4.39
N ASP A 58 8.82 -10.22 -5.05
CA ASP A 58 9.71 -11.14 -5.77
C ASP A 58 10.32 -10.45 -7.00
N GLU A 59 9.52 -9.72 -7.79
CA GLU A 59 9.98 -9.00 -9.01
C GLU A 59 10.97 -7.88 -8.72
N GLU A 60 10.80 -7.17 -7.59
CA GLU A 60 11.69 -6.08 -7.17
C GLU A 60 12.88 -6.59 -6.34
N GLU A 61 12.99 -7.92 -6.15
CA GLU A 61 14.07 -8.58 -5.40
C GLU A 61 14.26 -7.96 -4.00
N LEU A 62 13.16 -7.63 -3.31
CA LEU A 62 13.23 -6.90 -2.04
C LEU A 62 13.76 -7.77 -0.91
N GLU A 63 14.93 -7.42 -0.38
CA GLU A 63 15.52 -8.07 0.79
C GLU A 63 15.02 -7.45 2.11
N PHE A 64 14.35 -8.24 2.95
CA PHE A 64 13.89 -7.82 4.27
C PHE A 64 13.90 -8.99 5.27
N GLU A 65 13.80 -8.67 6.57
CA GLU A 65 13.79 -9.65 7.67
C GLU A 65 12.45 -9.68 8.42
N VAL A 66 11.66 -8.61 8.32
CA VAL A 66 10.34 -8.52 8.94
C VAL A 66 9.42 -7.62 8.12
N ILE A 67 8.16 -8.00 8.03
CA ILE A 67 7.10 -7.17 7.44
C ILE A 67 6.45 -6.34 8.54
N PHE A 68 6.35 -5.03 8.35
CA PHE A 68 5.59 -4.13 9.19
C PHE A 68 4.27 -3.73 8.51
N GLY A 69 3.14 -4.06 9.14
CA GLY A 69 1.80 -3.73 8.64
C GLY A 69 1.11 -2.66 9.50
N PRO A 70 1.02 -1.39 9.06
CA PRO A 70 0.43 -0.33 9.88
C PRO A 70 -1.04 -0.60 10.26
N ALA A 71 -1.42 -0.25 11.49
CA ALA A 71 -2.79 -0.38 11.95
C ALA A 71 -3.73 0.59 11.20
N TYR A 72 -4.88 0.13 10.68
CA TYR A 72 -5.47 -1.21 10.88
C TYR A 72 -5.34 -2.14 9.68
N LYS A 73 -5.35 -1.60 8.46
CA LYS A 73 -5.47 -2.38 7.22
C LYS A 73 -4.18 -3.09 6.82
N GLY A 74 -3.03 -2.57 7.23
CA GLY A 74 -1.74 -3.20 7.06
C GLY A 74 -1.60 -4.50 7.86
N ILE A 75 -2.34 -4.68 8.97
CA ILE A 75 -2.28 -5.88 9.82
C ILE A 75 -2.71 -7.16 9.06
N PRO A 76 -3.96 -7.25 8.55
CA PRO A 76 -4.37 -8.44 7.79
C PRO A 76 -3.55 -8.62 6.51
N LEU A 77 -3.12 -7.51 5.90
CA LEU A 77 -2.27 -7.54 4.70
C LEU A 77 -0.90 -8.16 4.99
N ALA A 78 -0.19 -7.69 6.02
CA ALA A 78 1.10 -8.22 6.42
C ALA A 78 1.03 -9.71 6.77
N ALA A 79 -0.01 -10.12 7.51
CA ALA A 79 -0.22 -11.52 7.85
C ALA A 79 -0.45 -12.39 6.59
N ALA A 80 -1.29 -11.94 5.66
CA ALA A 80 -1.58 -12.69 4.44
C ALA A 80 -0.37 -12.77 3.50
N VAL A 81 0.35 -11.67 3.30
CA VAL A 81 1.54 -11.63 2.43
C VAL A 81 2.67 -12.47 3.04
N ALA A 82 2.94 -12.36 4.34
CA ALA A 82 3.92 -13.20 5.02
C ALA A 82 3.59 -14.69 4.88
N SER A 83 2.30 -15.07 5.01
CA SER A 83 1.86 -16.45 4.80
C SER A 83 2.07 -16.92 3.35
N THR A 84 1.78 -16.06 2.37
CA THR A 84 2.02 -16.37 0.94
C THR A 84 3.51 -16.57 0.66
N LEU A 85 4.38 -15.66 1.13
CA LEU A 85 5.83 -15.75 0.94
C LEU A 85 6.44 -16.96 1.67
N THR A 86 5.98 -17.25 2.89
CA THR A 86 6.39 -18.45 3.64
C THR A 86 6.05 -19.72 2.87
N HIS A 87 4.86 -19.76 2.24
CA HIS A 87 4.47 -20.90 1.42
C HIS A 87 5.34 -21.06 0.15
N ARG A 88 5.71 -19.95 -0.49
CA ARG A 88 6.55 -19.95 -1.71
C ARG A 88 8.00 -20.35 -1.44
N THR A 89 8.56 -19.87 -0.32
CA THR A 89 9.99 -20.00 0.00
C THR A 89 10.30 -21.16 0.93
N SER A 90 9.27 -21.70 1.62
CA SER A 90 9.42 -22.62 2.76
C SER A 90 10.17 -22.03 3.95
N GLU A 91 10.39 -20.72 3.99
CA GLU A 91 11.07 -20.01 5.08
C GLU A 91 10.09 -19.14 5.88
N PRO A 92 10.17 -19.12 7.22
CA PRO A 92 9.23 -18.35 8.04
C PRO A 92 9.46 -16.84 7.89
N ILE A 93 8.40 -16.12 7.51
CA ILE A 93 8.42 -14.65 7.42
C ILE A 93 7.81 -14.02 8.68
N SER A 94 8.61 -13.23 9.40
CA SER A 94 8.16 -12.50 10.59
C SER A 94 7.28 -11.30 10.23
N ILE A 95 6.28 -11.02 11.07
CA ILE A 95 5.45 -9.81 10.96
C ILE A 95 5.51 -8.98 12.25
N CYS A 96 5.25 -7.68 12.11
CA CYS A 96 5.04 -6.74 13.19
C CYS A 96 4.04 -5.64 12.77
N PHE A 97 3.45 -4.94 13.74
CA PHE A 97 2.47 -3.88 13.48
C PHE A 97 2.32 -2.95 14.68
N ASP A 98 1.85 -1.72 14.46
CA ASP A 98 1.57 -0.77 15.55
C ASP A 98 0.20 -1.01 16.21
N ARG A 99 0.04 -0.43 17.39
CA ARG A 99 -1.23 -0.22 18.08
C ARG A 99 -1.50 1.29 18.13
N LYS A 100 -2.76 1.69 17.97
CA LYS A 100 -3.16 3.10 18.13
C LYS A 100 -3.06 3.60 19.57
N GLU A 101 -3.19 2.70 20.53
CA GLU A 101 -3.06 2.99 21.95
C GLU A 101 -1.90 2.18 22.52
N GLU A 102 -1.04 2.86 23.27
CA GLU A 102 0.05 2.24 24.00
C GLU A 102 -0.52 1.41 25.14
N LYS A 103 0.02 0.20 25.36
CA LYS A 103 -0.36 -0.60 26.52
C LYS A 103 0.64 -0.39 27.64
N ASP A 104 0.11 -0.07 28.82
CA ASP A 104 0.91 0.11 30.04
C ASP A 104 1.32 -1.21 30.72
N HIS A 105 0.83 -2.36 30.23
CA HIS A 105 1.04 -3.68 30.86
C HIS A 105 1.34 -4.77 29.81
N GLY A 106 2.15 -5.78 30.19
CA GLY A 106 2.60 -6.88 29.31
C GLY A 106 3.92 -6.56 28.59
N GLU A 107 4.08 -6.97 27.32
CA GLU A 107 5.25 -6.58 26.49
C GLU A 107 5.37 -5.05 26.27
N GLY A 108 4.32 -4.28 26.60
CA GLY A 108 4.34 -2.81 26.57
C GLY A 108 4.49 -2.20 25.18
N GLY A 109 4.45 -0.86 25.11
CA GLY A 109 4.80 -0.10 23.91
C GLY A 109 3.76 -0.11 22.78
N LYS A 110 4.19 0.43 21.63
CA LYS A 110 3.34 0.68 20.46
C LYS A 110 3.44 -0.40 19.38
N ILE A 111 4.41 -1.32 19.43
CA ILE A 111 4.63 -2.34 18.41
C ILE A 111 4.31 -3.74 18.96
N VAL A 112 3.58 -4.54 18.18
CA VAL A 112 3.50 -6.00 18.33
C VAL A 112 4.53 -6.65 17.43
N GLY A 113 5.33 -7.58 17.95
CA GLY A 113 6.49 -8.13 17.27
C GLY A 113 7.75 -7.31 17.53
N ASN A 114 8.80 -7.46 16.71
CA ASN A 114 10.07 -6.80 16.92
C ASN A 114 10.75 -6.38 15.62
N VAL A 115 11.12 -5.10 15.53
CA VAL A 115 11.83 -4.46 14.42
C VAL A 115 13.31 -4.15 14.73
N LYS A 116 13.73 -4.22 16.00
CA LYS A 116 15.06 -3.76 16.44
C LYS A 116 16.17 -4.51 15.73
N GLY A 117 17.04 -3.78 15.04
CA GLY A 117 18.19 -4.30 14.30
C GLY A 117 17.84 -5.04 13.01
N LYS A 118 16.59 -4.93 12.52
CA LYS A 118 16.11 -5.64 11.33
C LYS A 118 15.90 -4.72 10.13
N LYS A 119 16.07 -5.28 8.93
CA LYS A 119 15.54 -4.74 7.67
C LYS A 119 14.03 -4.92 7.62
N VAL A 120 13.28 -3.83 7.53
CA VAL A 120 11.82 -3.79 7.63
C VAL A 120 11.19 -3.41 6.29
N LEU A 121 10.30 -4.27 5.79
CA LEU A 121 9.44 -3.97 4.65
C LEU A 121 8.08 -3.49 5.17
N ILE A 122 7.65 -2.28 4.81
CA ILE A 122 6.32 -1.79 5.20
C ILE A 122 5.29 -2.20 4.13
N LEU A 123 4.17 -2.78 4.53
CA LEU A 123 3.02 -3.05 3.64
C LEU A 123 1.80 -2.25 4.07
N ASP A 124 1.29 -1.39 3.18
CA ASP A 124 0.10 -0.57 3.44
C ASP A 124 -0.88 -0.59 2.26
N ASP A 125 -2.07 0.01 2.41
CA ASP A 125 -3.12 -0.05 1.40
C ASP A 125 -2.95 1.00 0.29
N VAL A 126 -2.87 2.27 0.66
CA VAL A 126 -2.96 3.38 -0.31
C VAL A 126 -1.97 4.48 0.04
N LEU A 127 -1.18 4.90 -0.95
CA LEU A 127 -0.41 6.14 -0.83
C LEU A 127 -1.26 7.33 -1.28
N THR A 128 -1.46 8.28 -0.36
CA THR A 128 -2.05 9.62 -0.60
C THR A 128 -0.95 10.67 -0.42
N ALA A 129 -1.09 11.60 0.53
CA ALA A 129 -0.08 12.59 0.88
C ALA A 129 1.13 12.01 1.65
N GLY A 130 1.17 10.69 1.88
CA GLY A 130 2.29 10.02 2.55
C GLY A 130 2.35 10.18 4.07
N THR A 131 1.41 10.89 4.71
CA THR A 131 1.45 11.15 6.17
C THR A 131 1.49 9.88 7.01
N ALA A 132 0.59 8.92 6.72
CA ALA A 132 0.53 7.65 7.46
C ALA A 132 1.81 6.83 7.27
N LEU A 133 2.29 6.73 6.03
CA LEU A 133 3.51 5.98 5.73
C LEU A 133 4.75 6.59 6.41
N ASN A 134 4.87 7.93 6.40
CA ASN A 134 5.93 8.63 7.12
C ASN A 134 5.90 8.36 8.63
N GLN A 135 4.71 8.32 9.24
CA GLN A 135 4.55 7.96 10.66
C GLN A 135 5.01 6.52 10.93
N SER A 136 4.69 5.58 10.05
CA SER A 136 5.16 4.19 10.18
C SER A 136 6.67 4.08 10.03
N ILE A 137 7.27 4.81 9.09
CA ILE A 137 8.73 4.85 8.92
C ILE A 137 9.41 5.40 10.18
N ASP A 138 8.89 6.51 10.71
CA ASP A 138 9.42 7.13 11.92
C ASP A 138 9.32 6.20 13.14
N LEU A 139 8.17 5.52 13.30
CA LEU A 139 7.97 4.56 14.37
C LEU A 139 8.93 3.36 14.26
N VAL A 140 9.09 2.79 13.07
CA VAL A 140 10.04 1.68 12.85
C VAL A 140 11.46 2.11 13.22
N LYS A 141 11.86 3.33 12.81
CA LYS A 141 13.18 3.89 13.13
C LYS A 141 13.35 4.17 14.63
N GLU A 142 12.34 4.69 15.29
CA GLU A 142 12.31 4.93 16.75
C GLU A 142 12.56 3.63 17.53
N TYR A 143 11.98 2.51 17.06
CA TYR A 143 12.16 1.19 17.64
C TYR A 143 13.43 0.46 17.14
N GLY A 144 14.31 1.16 16.42
CA GLY A 144 15.62 0.67 15.99
C GLY A 144 15.60 -0.27 14.79
N GLY A 145 14.53 -0.28 14.01
CA GLY A 145 14.48 -0.95 12.71
C GLY A 145 14.95 -0.06 11.56
N GLN A 146 15.35 -0.68 10.45
CA GLN A 146 15.73 -0.01 9.21
C GLN A 146 14.67 -0.29 8.14
N VAL A 147 13.90 0.72 7.74
CA VAL A 147 12.97 0.56 6.60
C VAL A 147 13.78 0.46 5.30
N VAL A 148 13.63 -0.66 4.59
CA VAL A 148 14.30 -0.89 3.30
C VAL A 148 13.44 -0.45 2.13
N SER A 149 12.15 -0.74 2.17
CA SER A 149 11.16 -0.31 1.19
C SER A 149 9.76 -0.30 1.81
N SER A 150 8.83 0.34 1.12
CA SER A 150 7.40 0.28 1.41
C SER A 150 6.66 -0.17 0.16
N VAL A 151 5.64 -1.01 0.31
CA VAL A 151 4.79 -1.46 -0.80
C VAL A 151 3.32 -1.12 -0.49
N VAL A 152 2.66 -0.45 -1.42
CA VAL A 152 1.22 -0.12 -1.33
C VAL A 152 0.41 -0.81 -2.42
N ALA A 153 -0.91 -0.97 -2.24
CA ALA A 153 -1.75 -1.50 -3.31
C ALA A 153 -1.91 -0.45 -4.42
N LEU A 154 -2.24 0.77 -4.04
CA LEU A 154 -2.49 1.86 -4.97
C LEU A 154 -1.69 3.10 -4.58
N ASP A 155 -0.83 3.56 -5.48
CA ASP A 155 -0.31 4.93 -5.43
C ASP A 155 -1.28 5.85 -6.16
N ARG A 156 -1.87 6.80 -5.43
CA ARG A 156 -2.79 7.80 -5.99
C ARG A 156 -2.08 8.94 -6.72
N GLU A 157 -0.76 8.91 -6.76
CA GLU A 157 0.12 9.90 -7.36
C GLU A 157 -0.27 11.32 -6.91
N GLU A 158 -0.56 11.45 -5.61
CA GLU A 158 -0.94 12.73 -5.04
C GLU A 158 0.27 13.65 -4.90
N ALA A 159 0.15 14.88 -5.42
CA ALA A 159 1.15 15.92 -5.25
C ALA A 159 1.05 16.59 -3.88
N VAL A 160 2.20 16.73 -3.22
CA VAL A 160 2.43 17.51 -2.01
C VAL A 160 3.54 18.49 -2.33
N GLU A 161 3.30 19.79 -2.15
CA GLU A 161 4.29 20.85 -2.46
C GLU A 161 4.88 20.75 -3.89
N GLY A 162 4.07 20.33 -4.86
CA GLY A 162 4.46 20.22 -6.26
C GLY A 162 5.29 18.98 -6.63
N LYS A 163 5.46 18.02 -5.71
CA LYS A 163 6.12 16.72 -5.96
C LYS A 163 5.20 15.56 -5.56
N LEU A 164 5.37 14.40 -6.17
CA LEU A 164 4.62 13.21 -5.77
C LEU A 164 5.02 12.79 -4.35
N ALA A 165 4.05 12.35 -3.55
CA ALA A 165 4.30 11.92 -2.18
C ALA A 165 5.36 10.80 -2.10
N ARG A 166 5.39 9.86 -3.06
CA ARG A 166 6.41 8.80 -3.13
C ARG A 166 7.83 9.36 -3.26
N ASP A 167 8.01 10.43 -4.03
CA ASP A 167 9.32 11.04 -4.29
C ASP A 167 9.81 11.79 -3.06
N LEU A 168 8.91 12.52 -2.37
CA LEU A 168 9.23 13.19 -1.11
C LEU A 168 9.64 12.19 -0.01
N ILE A 169 8.96 11.05 0.07
CA ILE A 169 9.33 9.99 1.02
C ILE A 169 10.72 9.45 0.68
N ARG A 170 11.00 9.19 -0.59
CA ARG A 170 12.31 8.73 -1.05
C ARG A 170 13.41 9.73 -0.71
N GLU A 171 13.19 11.03 -0.99
CA GLU A 171 14.12 12.12 -0.67
C GLU A 171 14.38 12.20 0.85
N ARG A 172 13.35 12.05 1.67
CA ARG A 172 13.45 12.13 3.14
C ARG A 172 14.14 10.92 3.77
N THR A 173 13.89 9.73 3.24
CA THR A 173 14.17 8.47 3.94
C THR A 173 15.20 7.58 3.25
N SER A 174 15.53 7.88 1.98
CA SER A 174 16.31 6.99 1.11
C SER A 174 15.67 5.60 0.90
N SER A 175 14.38 5.45 1.22
CA SER A 175 13.62 4.23 1.01
C SER A 175 12.64 4.41 -0.15
N ASP A 176 12.60 3.45 -1.07
CA ASP A 176 11.68 3.47 -2.20
C ASP A 176 10.26 3.06 -1.76
N VAL A 177 9.25 3.70 -2.37
CA VAL A 177 7.85 3.28 -2.28
C VAL A 177 7.44 2.62 -3.59
N ARG A 178 7.08 1.34 -3.51
CA ARG A 178 6.57 0.51 -4.61
C ARG A 178 5.05 0.39 -4.52
N SER A 179 4.41 0.13 -5.65
CA SER A 179 2.95 -0.03 -5.70
C SER A 179 2.53 -1.14 -6.65
N LEU A 180 1.47 -1.88 -6.32
CA LEU A 180 0.89 -2.84 -7.28
C LEU A 180 0.44 -2.15 -8.56
N ALA A 181 -0.15 -0.96 -8.41
CA ALA A 181 -0.48 -0.07 -9.50
C ALA A 181 -0.50 1.40 -9.06
N THR A 182 -0.40 2.30 -10.03
CA THR A 182 -0.59 3.74 -9.85
C THR A 182 -1.93 4.18 -10.43
N ILE A 183 -2.39 5.38 -10.09
CA ILE A 183 -3.58 5.95 -10.72
C ILE A 183 -3.39 6.21 -12.21
N SER A 184 -2.18 6.53 -12.68
CA SER A 184 -1.88 6.59 -14.12
C SER A 184 -2.08 5.24 -14.81
N HIS A 185 -1.72 4.12 -14.14
CA HIS A 185 -2.01 2.80 -14.69
C HIS A 185 -3.52 2.52 -14.81
N LEU A 186 -4.37 3.13 -13.95
CA LEU A 186 -5.82 3.01 -14.07
C LEU A 186 -6.35 3.73 -15.32
N VAL A 187 -5.77 4.88 -15.66
CA VAL A 187 -6.09 5.61 -16.90
C VAL A 187 -5.79 4.72 -18.11
N ASP A 188 -4.60 4.12 -18.16
CA ASP A 188 -4.21 3.18 -19.22
C ASP A 188 -5.15 1.97 -19.27
N PHE A 189 -5.50 1.40 -18.12
CA PHE A 189 -6.44 0.29 -17.99
C PHE A 189 -7.80 0.61 -18.61
N PHE A 190 -8.31 1.83 -18.39
CA PHE A 190 -9.59 2.25 -18.93
C PHE A 190 -9.55 2.54 -20.43
N TYR A 191 -8.47 3.15 -20.95
CA TYR A 191 -8.32 3.27 -22.41
C TYR A 191 -8.31 1.89 -23.09
N GLN A 192 -7.59 0.92 -22.53
CA GLN A 192 -7.55 -0.45 -23.06
C GLN A 192 -8.88 -1.19 -22.91
N SER A 193 -9.72 -0.78 -21.96
CA SER A 193 -11.03 -1.38 -21.68
C SER A 193 -12.21 -0.65 -22.35
N ASN A 194 -11.96 0.22 -23.33
CA ASN A 194 -12.97 1.04 -24.01
C ASN A 194 -13.78 1.96 -23.07
N LYS A 195 -13.17 2.42 -21.96
CA LYS A 195 -13.73 3.33 -20.97
C LYS A 195 -13.04 4.71 -21.03
N ALA A 196 -12.99 5.28 -22.23
CA ALA A 196 -12.25 6.51 -22.48
C ALA A 196 -12.78 7.70 -21.66
N HIS A 197 -14.10 7.76 -21.43
CA HIS A 197 -14.69 8.85 -20.63
C HIS A 197 -14.17 8.85 -19.19
N GLU A 198 -14.15 7.69 -18.53
CA GLU A 198 -13.65 7.55 -17.16
C GLU A 198 -12.13 7.78 -17.07
N ALA A 199 -11.40 7.38 -18.11
CA ALA A 199 -9.97 7.68 -18.22
C ALA A 199 -9.71 9.20 -18.25
N GLU A 200 -10.46 9.96 -19.06
CA GLU A 200 -10.32 11.43 -19.13
C GLU A 200 -10.70 12.11 -17.81
N LEU A 201 -11.77 11.67 -17.13
CA LEU A 201 -12.16 12.23 -15.82
C LEU A 201 -11.03 12.10 -14.79
N ILE A 202 -10.38 10.94 -14.74
CA ILE A 202 -9.26 10.71 -13.82
C ILE A 202 -8.06 11.56 -14.24
N LYS A 203 -7.74 11.62 -15.53
CA LYS A 203 -6.62 12.44 -16.05
C LYS A 203 -6.79 13.92 -15.75
N GLU A 204 -8.01 14.46 -15.89
CA GLU A 204 -8.34 15.83 -15.49
C GLU A 204 -8.25 16.06 -13.98
N TYR A 205 -8.53 15.04 -13.16
CA TYR A 205 -8.34 15.13 -11.72
C TYR A 205 -6.85 15.20 -11.35
N LEU A 206 -5.99 14.42 -12.02
CA LEU A 206 -4.54 14.42 -11.79
C LEU A 206 -3.88 15.74 -12.19
N SER A 207 -4.37 16.42 -13.24
CA SER A 207 -3.80 17.70 -13.68
C SER A 207 -4.10 18.89 -12.77
N LYS A 208 -5.01 18.72 -11.79
CA LYS A 208 -5.47 19.77 -10.86
C LYS A 208 -4.78 19.72 -9.49
N GLN A 209 -3.79 18.85 -9.32
CA GLN A 209 -3.14 18.59 -8.03
C GLN A 209 -2.02 19.57 -7.69
#